data_AF-A0A7C0U3I0-F1
#
_entry.id   AF-A0A7C0U3I0-F1
#
_cell.length_a   1.000
_cell.length_b   1.000
_cell.length_c   1.000
_cell.angle_alpha   90.00
_cell.angle_beta   90.00
_cell.angle_gamma   90.00
#
_symmetry.space_group_name_H-M   'P 1'
#
loop_
_entity.id
_entity.type
_entity.pdbx_description
1 polymer ?
#
loop_
_entity_poly.entity_id
_entity_poly.type
_entity_poly.pdbx_seq_one_letter_code
_entity_poly.pdbx_strand_id
1 'polypeptide(L)'
;NLTYAVRDGIICHCGEVDENGLFPREEFIDLYEITEPNKYPPFTWEGCIVKVSDKIAYLGRDIEDALLLDILPESKVKELSKIIREIGASSFRKINNGIIIHNFIIDLCKHSSPEKGICFSDTMFNIMNKLKEFNYKYIYFHKRLEPYKEYANLIINTIYNLLKQFYNKKIENIFDNLKEQEKFYPLLIRTFSEWLKKYGNFKKSPDKNCYKNSVIYSLNSEKDYLRAIIDFLAGMTDNFAKRVFDEIMTF
;
A
#
# COMPACT_ATOMS: atom_id res chain seq x y z
N ASN A 1 12.65 -15.02 6.42
CA ASN A 1 12.69 -16.04 5.37
C ASN A 1 11.27 -16.58 5.18
N LEU A 2 10.46 -15.91 4.36
CA LEU A 2 9.05 -16.29 4.13
C LEU A 2 8.97 -17.41 3.09
N THR A 3 7.96 -18.27 3.19
CA THR A 3 7.72 -19.32 2.20
C THR A 3 7.32 -18.72 0.86
N TYR A 4 7.47 -19.50 -0.23
CA TYR A 4 7.05 -19.05 -1.55
C TYR A 4 5.56 -18.67 -1.58
N ALA A 5 4.68 -19.52 -1.05
CA ALA A 5 3.24 -19.27 -1.00
C ALA A 5 2.89 -17.93 -0.32
N VAL A 6 3.59 -17.59 0.77
CA VAL A 6 3.37 -16.31 1.47
C VAL A 6 3.87 -15.14 0.63
N ARG A 7 5.08 -15.23 0.06
CA ARG A 7 5.65 -14.16 -0.78
C ARG A 7 4.80 -13.93 -2.03
N ASP A 8 4.32 -15.01 -2.63
CA ASP A 8 3.43 -14.99 -3.77
C ASP A 8 2.09 -14.33 -3.43
N GLY A 9 1.44 -14.73 -2.33
CA GLY A 9 0.21 -14.09 -1.89
C GLY A 9 0.38 -12.58 -1.68
N ILE A 10 1.51 -12.14 -1.12
CA ILE A 10 1.83 -10.71 -0.93
C ILE A 10 1.89 -9.96 -2.26
N ILE A 11 2.48 -10.52 -3.32
CA ILE A 11 2.63 -9.79 -4.59
C ILE A 11 1.42 -9.94 -5.51
N CYS A 12 0.76 -11.10 -5.49
CA CYS A 12 -0.33 -11.45 -6.42
C CYS A 12 -1.73 -11.05 -5.94
N HIS A 13 -1.91 -10.68 -4.65
CA HIS A 13 -3.19 -10.14 -4.17
C HIS A 13 -3.48 -8.74 -4.71
N CYS A 14 -2.45 -7.98 -5.10
CA CYS A 14 -2.62 -6.61 -5.55
C CYS A 14 -3.28 -6.52 -6.94
N GLY A 15 -4.23 -5.60 -7.06
CA GLY A 15 -4.89 -5.24 -8.32
C GLY A 15 -6.37 -5.61 -8.39
N GLU A 16 -7.07 -4.99 -9.33
CA GLU A 16 -8.48 -5.28 -9.59
C GLU A 16 -8.64 -6.65 -10.26
N VAL A 17 -9.83 -7.22 -10.08
CA VAL A 17 -10.26 -8.53 -10.57
C VAL A 17 -11.62 -8.18 -11.13
N ASP A 18 -11.63 -8.05 -12.44
CA ASP A 18 -12.84 -7.73 -13.19
C ASP A 18 -13.59 -9.01 -13.57
N GLU A 19 -13.04 -10.17 -13.21
CA GLU A 19 -13.55 -11.49 -13.49
C GLU A 19 -14.13 -12.13 -12.22
N ASN A 20 -15.25 -12.85 -12.38
CA ASN A 20 -15.86 -13.62 -11.32
C ASN A 20 -15.41 -15.09 -11.47
N GLY A 21 -14.72 -15.64 -10.48
CA GLY A 21 -14.10 -16.98 -10.58
C GLY A 21 -12.57 -16.92 -10.56
N LEU A 22 -12.00 -16.63 -9.39
CA LEU A 22 -10.56 -16.58 -9.21
C LEU A 22 -10.01 -17.98 -8.91
N PHE A 23 -9.02 -18.41 -9.69
CA PHE A 23 -8.32 -19.68 -9.53
C PHE A 23 -6.85 -19.45 -9.20
N PRO A 24 -6.23 -20.36 -8.43
CA PRO A 24 -4.78 -20.33 -8.32
C PRO A 24 -4.13 -20.75 -9.63
N ARG A 25 -2.96 -20.19 -9.96
CA ARG A 25 -2.13 -20.75 -11.04
C ARG A 25 -1.48 -22.06 -10.59
N GLU A 26 -1.12 -22.88 -11.57
CA GLU A 26 -0.42 -24.14 -11.32
C GLU A 26 1.12 -23.98 -11.36
N GLU A 27 1.62 -22.97 -12.06
CA GLU A 27 3.05 -22.82 -12.31
C GLU A 27 3.78 -22.01 -11.24
N PHE A 28 4.98 -22.48 -10.89
CA PHE A 28 5.94 -21.69 -10.13
C PHE A 28 6.60 -20.67 -11.06
N ILE A 29 6.50 -19.40 -10.69
CA ILE A 29 7.15 -18.28 -11.38
C ILE A 29 8.17 -17.61 -10.47
N ASP A 30 9.19 -17.01 -11.07
CA ASP A 30 10.05 -16.09 -10.32
C ASP A 30 9.26 -14.80 -10.01
N LEU A 31 9.05 -14.54 -8.73
CA LEU A 31 8.27 -13.38 -8.27
C LEU A 31 8.93 -12.04 -8.66
N TYR A 32 10.23 -12.04 -9.00
CA TYR A 32 10.92 -10.84 -9.50
C TYR A 32 10.53 -10.47 -10.94
N GLU A 33 9.88 -11.38 -11.69
CA GLU A 33 9.37 -11.11 -13.05
C GLU A 33 7.99 -10.42 -13.04
N ILE A 34 7.38 -10.28 -11.87
CA ILE A 34 6.11 -9.58 -11.69
C ILE A 34 6.38 -8.09 -11.61
N THR A 35 6.16 -7.41 -12.74
CA THR A 35 6.41 -5.98 -12.90
C THR A 35 5.14 -5.12 -12.77
N GLU A 36 3.96 -5.74 -12.82
CA GLU A 36 2.67 -5.06 -12.86
C GLU A 36 1.66 -5.76 -11.94
N PRO A 37 0.77 -5.00 -11.26
CA PRO A 37 -0.33 -5.58 -10.48
C PRO A 37 -1.23 -6.45 -11.35
N ASN A 38 -1.83 -7.49 -10.74
CA ASN A 38 -2.74 -8.41 -11.42
C ASN A 38 -2.18 -9.16 -12.65
N LYS A 39 -0.87 -9.13 -12.91
CA LYS A 39 -0.25 -9.84 -14.04
C LYS A 39 -0.43 -11.36 -13.95
N TYR A 40 -0.41 -11.91 -12.74
CA TYR A 40 -0.62 -13.33 -12.48
C TYR A 40 -1.65 -13.51 -11.36
N PRO A 41 -2.48 -14.57 -11.42
CA PRO A 41 -3.29 -14.95 -10.28
C PRO A 41 -2.39 -15.55 -9.17
N PRO A 42 -2.84 -15.52 -7.91
CA PRO A 42 -2.13 -16.15 -6.80
C PRO A 42 -1.86 -17.64 -7.03
N PHE A 43 -0.86 -18.20 -6.35
CA PHE A 43 -0.46 -19.61 -6.46
C PHE A 43 -1.31 -20.54 -5.61
N THR A 44 -1.98 -19.97 -4.61
CA THR A 44 -2.70 -20.70 -3.59
C THR A 44 -4.11 -20.19 -3.49
N TRP A 45 -5.03 -21.08 -3.10
CA TRP A 45 -6.41 -20.71 -2.79
C TRP A 45 -6.47 -19.64 -1.69
N GLU A 46 -5.59 -19.72 -0.70
CA GLU A 46 -5.45 -18.71 0.35
C GLU A 46 -5.06 -17.35 -0.22
N GLY A 47 -4.12 -17.31 -1.18
CA GLY A 47 -3.79 -16.07 -1.90
C GLY A 47 -4.97 -15.52 -2.69
N CYS A 48 -5.78 -16.39 -3.31
CA CYS A 48 -7.03 -16.00 -3.98
C CYS A 48 -8.04 -15.40 -2.99
N ILE A 49 -8.18 -16.00 -1.80
CA ILE A 49 -9.04 -15.46 -0.73
C ILE A 49 -8.54 -14.12 -0.22
N VAL A 50 -7.23 -13.93 -0.03
CA VAL A 50 -6.65 -12.64 0.38
C VAL A 50 -7.00 -11.55 -0.64
N LYS A 51 -6.88 -11.86 -1.94
CA LYS A 51 -7.23 -10.93 -3.03
C LYS A 51 -8.68 -10.48 -3.01
N VAL A 52 -9.61 -11.39 -2.73
CA VAL A 52 -11.04 -11.05 -2.63
C VAL A 52 -11.35 -10.33 -1.31
N SER A 53 -10.70 -10.74 -0.22
CA SER A 53 -10.89 -10.16 1.11
C SER A 53 -10.46 -8.70 1.18
N ASP A 54 -9.33 -8.36 0.54
CA ASP A 54 -8.84 -6.97 0.45
C ASP A 54 -9.92 -6.05 -0.16
N LYS A 55 -10.62 -6.53 -1.19
CA LYS A 55 -11.69 -5.78 -1.86
C LYS A 55 -12.92 -5.55 -1.02
N ILE A 56 -13.38 -6.60 -0.35
CA ILE A 56 -14.52 -6.50 0.56
C ILE A 56 -14.18 -5.51 1.68
N ALA A 57 -12.95 -5.56 2.20
CA ALA A 57 -12.50 -4.73 3.30
C ALA A 57 -12.37 -3.25 2.93
N TYR A 58 -11.67 -2.91 1.83
CA TYR A 58 -11.47 -1.51 1.45
C TYR A 58 -12.79 -0.84 1.10
N LEU A 59 -13.64 -1.52 0.33
CA LEU A 59 -14.90 -0.96 -0.15
C LEU A 59 -15.82 -0.60 1.01
N GLY A 60 -15.91 -1.52 1.97
CA GLY A 60 -16.69 -1.33 3.18
C GLY A 60 -16.19 -0.17 4.05
N ARG A 61 -14.87 -0.13 4.30
CA ARG A 61 -14.24 0.92 5.12
C ARG A 61 -14.35 2.30 4.48
N ASP A 62 -14.06 2.44 3.20
CA ASP A 62 -14.12 3.73 2.51
C ASP A 62 -15.53 4.31 2.52
N ILE A 63 -16.56 3.47 2.35
CA ILE A 63 -17.95 3.90 2.45
C ILE A 63 -18.28 4.40 3.86
N GLU A 64 -17.82 3.67 4.89
CA GLU A 64 -18.00 4.06 6.28
C GLU A 64 -17.35 5.42 6.58
N ASP A 65 -16.10 5.60 6.18
CA ASP A 65 -15.35 6.84 6.37
C ASP A 65 -16.00 8.00 5.59
N ALA A 66 -16.48 7.76 4.37
CA ALA A 66 -17.15 8.79 3.58
C ALA A 66 -18.47 9.28 4.19
N LEU A 67 -19.21 8.38 4.86
CA LEU A 67 -20.41 8.73 5.60
C LEU A 67 -20.08 9.44 6.91
N LEU A 68 -19.04 9.00 7.63
CA LEU A 68 -18.62 9.59 8.89
C LEU A 68 -18.09 11.02 8.73
N LEU A 69 -17.38 11.28 7.63
CA LEU A 69 -16.74 12.57 7.33
C LEU A 69 -17.62 13.53 6.52
N ASP A 70 -18.90 13.18 6.31
CA ASP A 70 -19.86 13.91 5.48
C ASP A 70 -19.27 14.29 4.11
N ILE A 71 -18.53 13.35 3.50
CA ILE A 71 -17.94 13.53 2.17
C ILE A 71 -19.03 13.48 1.10
N LEU A 72 -20.06 12.66 1.31
CA LEU A 72 -21.14 12.45 0.37
C LEU A 72 -22.32 13.39 0.65
N PRO A 73 -22.84 14.13 -0.35
CA PRO A 73 -24.09 14.87 -0.20
C PRO A 73 -25.26 13.90 -0.04
N GLU A 74 -26.37 14.38 0.55
CA GLU A 74 -27.55 13.56 0.85
C GLU A 74 -28.10 12.80 -0.38
N SER A 75 -28.04 13.42 -1.57
CA SER A 75 -28.44 12.79 -2.83
C SER A 75 -27.61 11.53 -3.17
N LYS A 76 -26.30 11.57 -2.89
CA LYS A 76 -25.39 10.44 -3.12
C LYS A 76 -25.52 9.38 -2.03
N VAL A 77 -25.80 9.77 -0.80
CA VAL A 77 -26.15 8.82 0.27
C VAL A 77 -27.42 8.04 -0.09
N LYS A 78 -28.43 8.69 -0.70
CA LYS A 78 -29.65 8.02 -1.19
C LYS A 78 -29.36 7.04 -2.33
N GLU A 79 -28.48 7.41 -3.26
CA GLU A 79 -28.01 6.53 -4.36
C GLU A 79 -27.30 5.29 -3.81
N LEU A 80 -26.33 5.48 -2.91
CA LEU A 80 -25.63 4.40 -2.22
C LEU A 80 -26.59 3.49 -1.45
N SER A 81 -27.55 4.08 -0.73
CA SER A 81 -28.59 3.34 0.00
C SER A 81 -29.48 2.50 -0.93
N LYS A 82 -29.64 2.91 -2.20
CA LYS A 82 -30.38 2.13 -3.19
C LYS A 82 -29.58 0.89 -3.60
N ILE A 83 -28.28 1.06 -3.90
CA ILE A 83 -27.38 -0.05 -4.25
C ILE A 83 -27.32 -1.07 -3.10
N ILE A 84 -27.14 -0.61 -1.86
CA ILE A 84 -27.05 -1.51 -0.69
C ILE A 84 -28.37 -2.24 -0.43
N ARG A 85 -29.53 -1.62 -0.72
CA ARG A 85 -30.83 -2.29 -0.58
C ARG A 85 -30.99 -3.48 -1.54
N GLU A 86 -30.30 -3.47 -2.68
CA GLU A 86 -30.28 -4.62 -3.62
C GLU A 86 -29.61 -5.86 -3.02
N ILE A 87 -28.76 -5.72 -1.98
CA ILE A 87 -28.09 -6.83 -1.27
C ILE A 87 -29.11 -7.70 -0.48
N GLY A 88 -30.39 -7.31 -0.43
CA GLY A 88 -31.41 -7.95 0.43
C GLY A 88 -31.64 -7.20 1.74
N ALA A 89 -31.12 -5.97 1.84
CA ALA A 89 -31.22 -5.12 3.03
C ALA A 89 -32.55 -4.35 3.13
N SER A 90 -33.66 -4.93 2.68
CA SER A 90 -35.00 -4.32 2.74
C SER A 90 -35.49 -4.02 4.17
N SER A 91 -34.81 -4.54 5.20
CA SER A 91 -35.15 -4.32 6.61
C SER A 91 -34.26 -3.32 7.37
N PHE A 92 -33.17 -2.81 6.78
CA PHE A 92 -32.20 -2.02 7.54
C PHE A 92 -32.39 -0.51 7.34
N ARG A 93 -32.63 0.21 8.45
CA ARG A 93 -32.78 1.67 8.48
C ARG A 93 -31.46 2.44 8.36
N LYS A 94 -30.31 1.78 8.52
CA LYS A 94 -28.98 2.42 8.47
C LYS A 94 -28.02 1.58 7.62
N ILE A 95 -27.26 2.25 6.75
CA ILE A 95 -26.09 1.68 6.11
C ILE A 95 -25.10 1.30 7.21
N ASN A 96 -24.74 0.03 7.31
CA ASN A 96 -23.71 -0.45 8.22
C ASN A 96 -22.73 -1.29 7.41
N ASN A 97 -21.46 -0.89 7.43
CA ASN A 97 -20.36 -1.58 6.78
C ASN A 97 -20.36 -3.09 7.09
N GLY A 98 -20.63 -3.47 8.36
CA GLY A 98 -20.69 -4.86 8.77
C GLY A 98 -21.73 -5.70 8.01
N ILE A 99 -22.83 -5.09 7.56
CA ILE A 99 -23.87 -5.78 6.78
C ILE A 99 -23.38 -6.04 5.35
N ILE A 100 -22.69 -5.07 4.75
CA ILE A 100 -22.13 -5.19 3.40
C ILE A 100 -21.11 -6.33 3.40
N ILE A 101 -20.14 -6.28 4.32
CA ILE A 101 -19.09 -7.29 4.48
C ILE A 101 -19.70 -8.67 4.74
N HIS A 102 -20.66 -8.77 5.66
CA HIS A 102 -21.28 -10.04 6.02
C HIS A 102 -21.98 -10.72 4.83
N ASN A 103 -22.75 -9.97 4.03
CA ASN A 103 -23.46 -10.53 2.89
C ASN A 103 -22.50 -10.96 1.78
N PHE A 104 -21.44 -10.18 1.51
CA PHE A 104 -20.39 -10.59 0.58
C PHE A 104 -19.73 -11.90 1.00
N ILE A 105 -19.37 -12.03 2.30
CA ILE A 105 -18.75 -13.26 2.82
C ILE A 105 -19.70 -14.45 2.67
N ILE A 106 -20.97 -14.31 3.06
CA ILE A 106 -21.96 -15.40 2.95
C ILE A 106 -22.14 -15.84 1.50
N ASP A 107 -22.27 -14.88 0.59
CA ASP A 107 -22.47 -15.17 -0.83
C ASP A 107 -21.24 -15.88 -1.43
N LEU A 108 -20.04 -15.37 -1.11
CA LEU A 108 -18.77 -15.95 -1.53
C LEU A 108 -18.65 -17.41 -1.08
N CYS A 109 -18.92 -17.69 0.21
CA CYS A 109 -18.85 -19.05 0.76
C CYS A 109 -19.89 -20.00 0.14
N LYS A 110 -21.05 -19.50 -0.29
CA LYS A 110 -22.10 -20.33 -0.89
C LYS A 110 -21.82 -20.71 -2.34
N HIS A 111 -21.13 -19.85 -3.09
CA HIS A 111 -20.97 -20.01 -4.54
C HIS A 111 -19.58 -20.48 -4.95
N SER A 112 -18.56 -20.24 -4.11
CA SER A 112 -17.19 -20.69 -4.39
C SER A 112 -17.09 -22.21 -4.31
N SER A 113 -16.38 -22.81 -5.26
CA SER A 113 -16.02 -24.23 -5.25
C SER A 113 -14.71 -24.45 -6.04
N PRO A 114 -13.99 -25.57 -5.87
CA PRO A 114 -12.79 -25.84 -6.66
C PRO A 114 -13.03 -25.82 -8.18
N GLU A 115 -14.23 -26.17 -8.63
CA GLU A 115 -14.62 -26.21 -10.05
C GLU A 115 -14.97 -24.82 -10.60
N LYS A 116 -15.51 -23.93 -9.75
CA LYS A 116 -15.93 -22.56 -10.14
C LYS A 116 -14.92 -21.47 -9.76
N GLY A 117 -13.95 -21.82 -8.92
CA GLY A 117 -13.04 -20.88 -8.30
C GLY A 117 -13.67 -20.14 -7.12
N ILE A 118 -12.96 -19.11 -6.66
CA ILE A 118 -13.48 -18.16 -5.67
C ILE A 118 -14.36 -17.16 -6.41
N CYS A 119 -15.68 -17.25 -6.22
CA CYS A 119 -16.66 -16.46 -6.97
C CYS A 119 -17.87 -16.07 -6.13
N PHE A 120 -18.47 -14.95 -6.52
CA PHE A 120 -19.77 -14.49 -6.05
C PHE A 120 -20.88 -15.01 -6.96
N SER A 121 -22.14 -14.92 -6.53
CA SER A 121 -23.28 -14.96 -7.43
C SER A 121 -23.25 -13.78 -8.40
N ASP A 122 -23.86 -13.93 -9.59
CA ASP A 122 -23.95 -12.85 -10.58
C ASP A 122 -24.59 -11.58 -10.00
N THR A 123 -25.60 -11.75 -9.16
CA THR A 123 -26.28 -10.66 -8.45
C THR A 123 -25.30 -9.94 -7.53
N MET A 124 -24.57 -10.67 -6.69
CA MET A 124 -23.66 -10.07 -5.72
C MET A 124 -22.43 -9.46 -6.39
N PHE A 125 -21.91 -10.09 -7.45
CA PHE A 125 -20.83 -9.56 -8.28
C PHE A 125 -21.23 -8.22 -8.93
N ASN A 126 -22.44 -8.12 -9.49
CA ASN A 126 -22.96 -6.88 -10.05
C ASN A 126 -23.07 -5.78 -8.98
N ILE A 127 -23.54 -6.11 -7.78
CA ILE A 127 -23.61 -5.15 -6.68
C ILE A 127 -22.22 -4.68 -6.26
N MET A 128 -21.25 -5.59 -6.16
CA MET A 128 -19.86 -5.23 -5.88
C MET A 128 -19.34 -4.23 -6.92
N ASN A 129 -19.56 -4.48 -8.20
CA ASN A 129 -19.13 -3.57 -9.26
C ASN A 129 -19.80 -2.19 -9.17
N LYS A 130 -21.11 -2.12 -8.88
CA LYS A 130 -21.80 -0.84 -8.64
C LYS A 130 -21.22 -0.08 -7.45
N LEU A 131 -20.92 -0.78 -6.36
CA LEU A 131 -20.33 -0.17 -5.17
C LEU A 131 -18.89 0.32 -5.44
N LYS A 132 -18.08 -0.47 -6.15
CA LYS A 132 -16.74 -0.05 -6.60
C LYS A 132 -16.81 1.21 -7.45
N GLU A 133 -17.68 1.22 -8.47
CA GLU A 133 -17.87 2.39 -9.34
C GLU A 133 -18.27 3.64 -8.54
N PHE A 134 -19.21 3.47 -7.60
CA PHE A 134 -19.63 4.55 -6.70
C PHE A 134 -18.47 5.06 -5.83
N ASN A 135 -17.70 4.15 -5.23
CA ASN A 135 -16.54 4.48 -4.40
C ASN A 135 -15.51 5.28 -5.20
N TYR A 136 -15.09 4.80 -6.36
CA TYR A 136 -14.11 5.50 -7.19
C TYR A 136 -14.60 6.91 -7.58
N LYS A 137 -15.85 7.00 -8.03
CA LYS A 137 -16.41 8.23 -8.57
C LYS A 137 -16.64 9.33 -7.52
N TYR A 138 -17.03 8.96 -6.30
CA TYR A 138 -17.50 9.94 -5.31
C TYR A 138 -16.69 9.98 -4.02
N ILE A 139 -15.87 8.96 -3.73
CA ILE A 139 -15.11 8.85 -2.47
C ILE A 139 -13.61 8.94 -2.76
N TYR A 140 -13.06 8.00 -3.52
CA TYR A 140 -11.61 7.86 -3.71
C TYR A 140 -10.98 9.09 -4.40
N PHE A 141 -11.66 9.63 -5.42
CA PHE A 141 -11.22 10.85 -6.13
C PHE A 141 -11.93 12.12 -5.65
N HIS A 142 -12.40 12.12 -4.39
CA HIS A 142 -13.08 13.29 -3.86
C HIS A 142 -12.15 14.50 -3.79
N LYS A 143 -12.61 15.66 -4.29
CA LYS A 143 -11.79 16.89 -4.40
C LYS A 143 -11.20 17.39 -3.08
N ARG A 144 -11.84 17.09 -1.94
CA ARG A 144 -11.30 17.44 -0.60
C ARG A 144 -9.98 16.73 -0.28
N LEU A 145 -9.65 15.64 -0.98
CA LEU A 145 -8.38 14.93 -0.82
C LEU A 145 -7.23 15.57 -1.60
N GLU A 146 -7.51 16.40 -2.61
CA GLU A 146 -6.47 17.00 -3.47
C GLU A 146 -5.45 17.84 -2.70
N PRO A 147 -5.85 18.78 -1.80
CA PRO A 147 -4.86 19.54 -1.02
C PRO A 147 -3.94 18.65 -0.18
N TYR A 148 -4.46 17.53 0.35
CA TYR A 148 -3.67 16.59 1.11
C TYR A 148 -2.70 15.80 0.23
N LYS A 149 -3.11 15.39 -0.98
CA LYS A 149 -2.23 14.76 -1.97
C LYS A 149 -1.09 15.69 -2.38
N GLU A 150 -1.40 16.95 -2.65
CA GLU A 150 -0.40 17.98 -2.97
C GLU A 150 0.60 18.16 -1.81
N TYR A 151 0.09 18.26 -0.57
CA TYR A 151 0.92 18.37 0.62
C TYR A 151 1.81 17.14 0.85
N ALA A 152 1.27 15.92 0.71
CA ALA A 152 2.05 14.68 0.83
C ALA A 152 3.12 14.58 -0.26
N ASN A 153 2.78 14.94 -1.51
CA ASN A 153 3.71 14.98 -2.62
C ASN A 153 4.85 15.98 -2.35
N LEU A 154 4.54 17.15 -1.79
CA LEU A 154 5.55 18.15 -1.41
C LEU A 154 6.50 17.60 -0.33
N ILE A 155 5.97 16.95 0.71
CA ILE A 155 6.78 16.34 1.78
C ILE A 155 7.75 15.31 1.19
N ILE A 156 7.22 14.32 0.46
CA ILE A 156 8.01 13.19 -0.04
C ILE A 156 9.10 13.69 -1.00
N ASN A 157 8.76 14.57 -1.94
CA ASN A 157 9.73 15.08 -2.90
C ASN A 157 10.79 15.98 -2.25
N THR A 158 10.41 16.79 -1.26
CA THR A 158 11.38 17.64 -0.54
C THR A 158 12.43 16.78 0.17
N ILE A 159 12.00 15.76 0.92
CA ILE A 159 12.92 14.87 1.64
C ILE A 159 13.78 14.08 0.64
N TYR A 160 13.17 13.52 -0.41
CA TYR A 160 13.88 12.78 -1.44
C TYR A 160 14.97 13.61 -2.12
N ASN A 161 14.61 14.82 -2.59
CA ASN A 161 15.52 15.70 -3.31
C ASN A 161 16.66 16.20 -2.42
N LEU A 162 16.39 16.48 -1.14
CA LEU A 162 17.43 16.86 -0.19
C LEU A 162 18.43 15.72 0.02
N LEU A 163 17.96 14.51 0.35
CA LEU A 163 18.84 13.35 0.57
C LEU A 163 19.64 12.97 -0.69
N LYS A 164 19.05 13.15 -1.88
CA LYS A 164 19.71 12.91 -3.16
C LYS A 164 20.95 13.80 -3.36
N GLN A 165 20.92 15.04 -2.89
CA GLN A 165 22.05 15.98 -3.04
C GLN A 165 23.32 15.53 -2.31
N PHE A 166 23.19 14.68 -1.28
CA PHE A 166 24.32 14.23 -0.48
C PHE A 166 25.08 13.04 -1.07
N TYR A 167 24.60 12.50 -2.20
CA TYR A 167 25.25 11.36 -2.86
C TYR A 167 26.67 11.70 -3.33
N ASN A 168 27.56 10.71 -3.19
CA ASN A 168 28.91 10.73 -3.74
C ASN A 168 29.34 9.31 -4.14
N LYS A 169 30.25 9.18 -5.12
CA LYS A 169 30.78 7.86 -5.52
C LYS A 169 31.60 7.17 -4.42
N LYS A 170 32.23 7.94 -3.53
CA LYS A 170 33.00 7.42 -2.40
C LYS A 170 32.13 7.38 -1.16
N ILE A 171 32.10 6.23 -0.48
CA ILE A 171 31.26 6.02 0.70
C ILE A 171 31.67 6.98 1.83
N GLU A 172 32.96 7.21 2.05
CA GLU A 172 33.41 8.14 3.10
C GLU A 172 32.81 9.53 2.88
N ASN A 173 32.86 10.03 1.65
CA ASN A 173 32.31 11.32 1.27
C ASN A 173 30.79 11.40 1.46
N ILE A 174 30.03 10.30 1.28
CA ILE A 174 28.59 10.29 1.57
C ILE A 174 28.37 10.59 3.06
N PHE A 175 29.09 9.90 3.95
CA PHE A 175 28.93 10.09 5.39
C PHE A 175 29.49 11.42 5.88
N ASP A 176 30.55 11.94 5.26
CA ASP A 176 31.08 13.27 5.55
C ASP A 176 30.09 14.35 5.12
N ASN A 177 29.54 14.27 3.91
CA ASN A 177 28.48 15.16 3.43
C ASN A 177 27.27 15.14 4.38
N LEU A 178 26.79 13.95 4.77
CA LEU A 178 25.68 13.83 5.72
C LEU A 178 26.03 14.50 7.05
N LYS A 179 27.20 14.21 7.62
CA LYS A 179 27.64 14.76 8.91
C LYS A 179 27.72 16.29 8.90
N GLU A 180 28.17 16.91 7.81
CA GLU A 180 28.19 18.37 7.66
C GLU A 180 26.80 19.01 7.74
N GLN A 181 25.78 18.27 7.28
CA GLN A 181 24.38 18.70 7.25
C GLN A 181 23.60 18.34 8.52
N GLU A 182 24.14 17.49 9.40
CA GLU A 182 23.51 17.06 10.65
C GLU A 182 23.19 18.25 11.58
N LYS A 183 23.98 19.33 11.51
CA LYS A 183 23.71 20.55 12.28
C LYS A 183 22.44 21.29 11.86
N PHE A 184 22.04 21.13 10.59
CA PHE A 184 20.85 21.77 10.03
C PHE A 184 19.64 20.83 10.06
N TYR A 185 19.86 19.54 9.83
CA TYR A 185 18.79 18.53 9.74
C TYR A 185 19.06 17.33 10.67
N PRO A 186 19.15 17.54 12.00
CA PRO A 186 19.62 16.53 12.93
C PRO A 186 18.75 15.26 12.96
N LEU A 187 17.42 15.39 12.89
CA LEU A 187 16.51 14.24 12.90
C LEU A 187 16.66 13.42 11.62
N LEU A 188 16.56 14.07 10.46
CA LEU A 188 16.64 13.41 9.16
C LEU A 188 18.00 12.73 8.96
N ILE A 189 19.08 13.48 9.16
CA ILE A 189 20.43 13.01 8.84
C ILE A 189 20.84 11.88 9.76
N ARG A 190 20.55 11.97 11.06
CA ARG A 190 20.87 10.91 12.02
C ARG A 190 20.14 9.62 11.67
N THR A 191 18.84 9.70 11.42
CA THR A 191 18.02 8.51 11.13
C THR A 191 18.38 7.87 9.79
N PHE A 192 18.61 8.69 8.75
CA PHE A 192 19.03 8.19 7.45
C PHE A 192 20.47 7.62 7.47
N SER A 193 21.39 8.25 8.21
CA SER A 193 22.74 7.72 8.38
C SER A 193 22.74 6.35 9.06
N GLU A 194 21.90 6.16 10.08
CA GLU A 194 21.73 4.84 10.73
C GLU A 194 21.10 3.82 9.77
N TRP A 195 20.16 4.23 8.93
CA TRP A 195 19.60 3.39 7.86
C TRP A 195 20.67 2.90 6.88
N LEU A 196 21.52 3.81 6.38
CA LEU A 196 22.61 3.47 5.47
C LEU A 196 23.68 2.59 6.12
N LYS A 197 24.04 2.85 7.39
CA LYS A 197 24.98 1.98 8.13
C LYS A 197 24.43 0.58 8.33
N LYS A 198 23.12 0.48 8.59
CA LYS A 198 22.46 -0.80 8.81
C LYS A 198 22.40 -1.61 7.53
N TYR A 199 21.89 -1.04 6.43
CA TYR A 199 21.56 -1.81 5.22
C TYR A 199 22.54 -1.62 4.05
N GLY A 200 23.48 -0.68 4.14
CA GLY A 200 24.51 -0.44 3.14
C GLY A 200 25.81 -1.22 3.40
N ASN A 201 26.70 -1.23 2.42
CA ASN A 201 28.02 -1.87 2.49
C ASN A 201 29.05 -1.08 3.34
N PHE A 202 28.61 -0.33 4.35
CA PHE A 202 29.47 0.46 5.23
C PHE A 202 30.12 -0.42 6.30
N LYS A 203 31.42 -0.70 6.17
CA LYS A 203 32.21 -1.45 7.17
C LYS A 203 33.16 -0.50 7.89
N LYS A 204 32.84 -0.10 9.13
CA LYS A 204 33.83 0.55 10.02
C LYS A 204 34.85 -0.46 10.59
N SER A 205 34.56 -1.75 10.57
CA SER A 205 35.47 -2.84 10.98
C SER A 205 35.04 -4.16 10.34
N PRO A 206 35.98 -5.06 9.97
CA PRO A 206 35.67 -6.28 9.21
C PRO A 206 34.84 -7.33 9.95
N ASP A 207 34.71 -7.27 11.29
CA ASP A 207 34.25 -8.42 12.09
C ASP A 207 32.88 -8.33 12.79
N LYS A 208 32.16 -7.20 12.73
CA LYS A 208 30.82 -7.13 13.38
C LYS A 208 29.85 -6.28 12.59
N ASN A 209 29.05 -6.92 11.73
CA ASN A 209 27.72 -6.38 11.49
C ASN A 209 26.89 -6.57 12.77
N CYS A 210 26.86 -5.56 13.63
CA CYS A 210 26.11 -5.60 14.89
C CYS A 210 24.61 -5.83 14.70
N TYR A 211 24.09 -5.57 13.49
CA TYR A 211 22.67 -5.71 13.16
C TYR A 211 22.30 -7.10 12.62
N LYS A 212 23.28 -8.00 12.39
CA LYS A 212 23.08 -9.37 11.86
C LYS A 212 22.19 -9.44 10.59
N ASN A 213 22.14 -8.38 9.80
CA ASN A 213 21.31 -8.28 8.60
C ASN A 213 22.14 -8.46 7.32
N SER A 214 21.46 -8.77 6.21
CA SER A 214 22.10 -8.76 4.90
C SER A 214 22.33 -7.33 4.43
N VAL A 215 23.48 -7.09 3.80
CA VAL A 215 23.71 -5.85 3.05
C VAL A 215 22.77 -5.84 1.85
N ILE A 216 22.03 -4.75 1.68
CA ILE A 216 21.03 -4.54 0.62
C ILE A 216 21.57 -3.54 -0.41
N TYR A 217 22.31 -2.52 0.02
CA TYR A 217 22.73 -1.42 -0.85
C TYR A 217 24.25 -1.37 -1.00
N SER A 218 24.73 -1.32 -2.25
CA SER A 218 26.11 -0.96 -2.57
C SER A 218 26.21 0.56 -2.69
N LEU A 219 26.63 1.27 -1.64
CA LEU A 219 26.57 2.74 -1.58
C LEU A 219 27.48 3.45 -2.61
N ASN A 220 28.41 2.73 -3.25
CA ASN A 220 29.17 3.23 -4.40
C ASN A 220 28.35 3.33 -5.70
N SER A 221 27.21 2.64 -5.75
CA SER A 221 26.25 2.67 -6.85
C SER A 221 25.20 3.73 -6.56
N GLU A 222 25.07 4.70 -7.45
CA GLU A 222 24.06 5.75 -7.35
C GLU A 222 22.66 5.14 -7.32
N LYS A 223 22.43 4.10 -8.15
CA LYS A 223 21.16 3.39 -8.21
C LYS A 223 20.77 2.80 -6.85
N ASP A 224 21.72 2.19 -6.14
CA ASP A 224 21.46 1.57 -4.85
C ASP A 224 21.28 2.63 -3.75
N TYR A 225 22.01 3.75 -3.83
CA TYR A 225 21.80 4.88 -2.92
C TYR A 225 20.40 5.50 -3.10
N LEU A 226 19.98 5.75 -4.33
CA LEU A 226 18.64 6.24 -4.64
C LEU A 226 17.57 5.24 -4.17
N ARG A 227 17.81 3.93 -4.36
CA ARG A 227 16.94 2.89 -3.82
C ARG A 227 16.85 2.94 -2.30
N ALA A 228 17.97 3.15 -1.61
CA ALA A 228 17.99 3.28 -0.16
C ALA A 228 17.16 4.48 0.34
N ILE A 229 17.14 5.59 -0.40
CA ILE A 229 16.27 6.74 -0.09
C ILE A 229 14.79 6.34 -0.25
N ILE A 230 14.44 5.69 -1.37
CA ILE A 230 13.05 5.25 -1.62
C ILE A 230 12.57 4.30 -0.53
N ASP A 231 13.37 3.29 -0.20
CA ASP A 231 13.02 2.30 0.82
C ASP A 231 12.97 2.94 2.23
N PHE A 232 13.81 3.95 2.50
CA PHE A 232 13.76 4.73 3.74
C PHE A 232 12.46 5.57 3.84
N LEU A 233 12.09 6.28 2.77
CA LEU A 233 10.85 7.05 2.69
C LEU A 233 9.62 6.16 2.84
N ALA A 234 9.59 5.01 2.15
CA ALA A 234 8.50 4.04 2.24
C ALA A 234 8.37 3.42 3.65
N GLY A 235 9.45 3.42 4.43
CA GLY A 235 9.47 2.97 5.83
C GLY A 235 9.10 4.04 6.85
N MET A 236 8.86 5.29 6.44
CA MET A 236 8.49 6.37 7.36
C MET A 236 7.01 6.28 7.77
N THR A 237 6.72 6.70 8.99
CA THR A 237 5.33 7.02 9.38
C THR A 237 4.98 8.45 8.97
N ASP A 238 3.70 8.74 8.74
CA ASP A 238 3.23 10.08 8.38
C ASP A 238 3.70 11.16 9.35
N ASN A 239 3.62 10.89 10.65
CA ASN A 239 4.05 11.82 11.69
C ASN A 239 5.57 12.04 11.67
N PHE A 240 6.35 11.00 11.36
CA PHE A 240 7.79 11.15 11.20
C PHE A 240 8.14 11.99 9.97
N ALA A 241 7.51 11.70 8.82
CA ALA A 241 7.72 12.45 7.59
C ALA A 241 7.36 13.94 7.75
N LYS A 242 6.24 14.26 8.43
CA LYS A 242 5.86 15.64 8.76
C LYS A 242 6.91 16.34 9.62
N ARG A 243 7.37 15.70 10.70
CA ARG A 243 8.41 16.27 11.58
C ARG A 243 9.72 16.55 10.85
N VAL A 244 10.12 15.64 9.96
CA VAL A 244 11.30 15.83 9.10
C VAL A 244 11.07 17.00 8.14
N PHE A 245 9.90 17.10 7.53
CA PHE A 245 9.57 18.21 6.64
C PHE A 245 9.58 19.56 7.38
N ASP A 246 9.01 19.61 8.58
CA ASP A 246 9.01 20.81 9.43
C ASP A 246 10.45 21.20 9.83
N GLU A 247 11.31 20.22 10.13
CA GLU A 247 12.75 20.45 10.37
C GLU A 247 13.44 21.10 9.15
N ILE A 248 13.14 20.63 7.94
CA ILE A 248 13.72 21.19 6.70
C ILE A 248 13.26 22.64 6.46
N MET A 249 12.02 22.96 6.83
CA MET A 249 11.41 24.26 6.57
C MET A 249 11.71 25.32 7.65
N THR A 250 12.28 24.92 8.78
CA THR A 250 12.57 25.81 9.92
C THR A 250 14.04 26.22 9.93
N PHE A 251 14.33 27.52 10.03
CA PHE A 251 15.67 28.10 10.04
C PHE A 251 15.96 28.86 11.34
#